data_AF-A0A8H4W0W7-F1
#
_entry.id   AF-A0A8H4W0W7-F1
#
_cell.length_a   1.000
_cell.length_b   1.000
_cell.length_c   1.000
_cell.angle_alpha   90.00
_cell.angle_beta   90.00
_cell.angle_gamma   90.00
#
_symmetry.space_group_name_H-M   'P 1'
#
loop_
_entity.id
_entity.type
_entity.pdbx_description
1 polymer ?
#
loop_
_entity_poly.entity_id
_entity_poly.type
_entity_poly.pdbx_seq_one_letter_code
_entity_poly.pdbx_strand_id
1 'polypeptide(L)'
;MLAKSFALAALASAAFASPLVVPVSGGDTPPADQVTISGITTSGTGCPQGSVGQFLSADRETFTLIFDSYQAQIGPGTVPTDARKFCQINLNLHYPQGFQYSIMKTIFRGYASLQKGVSGTQQATYYFSGESAQCSTKSTFTGPVTKDYTVEDDLTVASTVWSPCGADLPHQYQVPDHA
;
A
#
# COMPACT_ATOMS: atom_id res chain seq x y z
N MET A 1 41.00 4.10 -76.14
CA MET A 1 40.27 2.86 -75.79
C MET A 1 40.79 2.38 -74.45
N LEU A 2 39.99 2.38 -73.38
CA LEU A 2 40.07 1.45 -72.24
C LEU A 2 38.96 1.79 -71.22
N ALA A 3 38.43 0.74 -70.59
CA ALA A 3 37.07 0.58 -70.09
C ALA A 3 36.70 1.38 -68.81
N LYS A 4 35.42 1.79 -68.73
CA LYS A 4 34.76 2.23 -67.48
C LYS A 4 34.39 0.98 -66.66
N SER A 5 34.99 0.84 -65.48
CA SER A 5 34.70 -0.25 -64.55
C SER A 5 33.40 0.00 -63.80
N PHE A 6 32.54 -1.02 -63.76
CA PHE A 6 31.27 -1.08 -63.04
C PHE A 6 31.53 -1.21 -61.53
N ALA A 7 30.88 -0.36 -60.72
CA ALA A 7 30.86 -0.48 -59.27
C ALA A 7 29.82 -1.54 -58.84
N LEU A 8 30.24 -2.59 -58.14
CA LEU A 8 29.34 -3.47 -57.39
C LEU A 8 29.15 -2.88 -55.98
N ALA A 9 27.94 -2.41 -55.69
CA ALA A 9 27.51 -2.09 -54.33
C ALA A 9 27.09 -3.41 -53.63
N ALA A 10 27.84 -3.83 -52.61
CA ALA A 10 27.45 -4.94 -51.76
C ALA A 10 26.42 -4.46 -50.72
N LEU A 11 25.17 -4.93 -50.82
CA LEU A 11 24.18 -4.77 -49.76
C LEU A 11 24.51 -5.74 -48.61
N ALA A 12 25.00 -5.20 -47.49
CA ALA A 12 25.09 -5.94 -46.24
C ALA A 12 23.69 -6.00 -45.60
N SER A 13 23.08 -7.18 -45.60
CA SER A 13 21.84 -7.47 -44.88
C SER A 13 22.13 -7.54 -43.37
N ALA A 14 21.74 -6.50 -42.64
CA ALA A 14 21.74 -6.52 -41.18
C ALA A 14 20.61 -7.44 -40.69
N ALA A 15 20.96 -8.61 -40.15
CA ALA A 15 20.04 -9.47 -39.44
C ALA A 15 19.68 -8.79 -38.11
N PHE A 16 18.47 -8.24 -38.00
CA PHE A 16 17.92 -7.82 -36.72
C PHE A 16 17.61 -9.08 -35.90
N ALA A 17 18.48 -9.41 -34.95
CA ALA A 17 18.16 -10.35 -33.90
C ALA A 17 17.11 -9.67 -33.00
N SER A 18 15.83 -9.98 -33.22
CA SER A 18 14.76 -9.60 -32.29
C SER A 18 15.05 -10.26 -30.94
N PRO A 19 15.13 -9.53 -29.82
CA PRO A 19 15.17 -10.16 -28.51
C PRO A 19 13.87 -10.95 -28.37
N LEU A 20 14.01 -12.26 -28.12
CA LEU A 20 12.92 -13.13 -27.69
C LEU A 20 12.36 -12.55 -26.38
N VAL A 21 11.26 -11.81 -26.49
CA VAL A 21 10.38 -11.54 -25.35
C VAL A 21 9.75 -12.86 -24.97
N VAL A 22 10.31 -13.52 -23.96
CA VAL A 22 9.68 -14.67 -23.32
C VAL A 22 8.42 -14.15 -22.64
N PRO A 23 7.21 -14.57 -23.03
CA PRO A 23 6.03 -14.22 -22.27
C PRO A 23 6.18 -14.84 -20.88
N VAL A 24 6.32 -14.00 -19.84
CA VAL A 24 6.20 -14.47 -18.47
C VAL A 24 4.77 -15.01 -18.35
N SER A 25 4.65 -16.32 -18.37
CA SER A 25 3.38 -17.00 -18.18
C SER A 25 2.94 -16.73 -16.74
N GLY A 26 1.63 -16.50 -16.57
CA GLY A 26 1.02 -15.94 -15.36
C GLY A 26 1.69 -16.37 -14.06
N GLY A 27 2.00 -15.38 -13.21
CA GLY A 27 2.67 -15.62 -11.94
C GLY A 27 1.84 -16.55 -11.07
N ASP A 28 2.33 -17.78 -10.91
CA ASP A 28 1.95 -18.64 -9.80
C ASP A 28 2.16 -17.85 -8.51
N THR A 29 1.17 -17.79 -7.61
CA THR A 29 1.38 -17.21 -6.28
C THR A 29 2.65 -17.80 -5.68
N PRO A 30 3.60 -16.98 -5.19
CA PRO A 30 4.80 -17.53 -4.58
C PRO A 30 4.39 -18.47 -3.45
N PRO A 31 5.08 -19.61 -3.26
CA PRO A 31 4.79 -20.50 -2.14
C PRO A 31 4.69 -19.70 -0.82
N ALA A 32 3.66 -19.97 -0.01
CA ALA A 32 3.34 -19.18 1.19
C ALA A 32 4.48 -19.16 2.24
N ASP A 33 5.42 -20.10 2.16
CA ASP A 33 6.63 -20.15 2.96
C ASP A 33 7.73 -19.16 2.50
N GLN A 34 7.59 -18.59 1.31
CA GLN A 34 8.55 -17.64 0.73
C GLN A 34 8.16 -16.18 0.92
N VAL A 35 6.90 -15.89 1.26
CA VAL A 35 6.45 -14.54 1.63
C VAL A 35 6.32 -14.45 3.15
N THR A 36 7.15 -13.61 3.76
CA THR A 36 7.13 -13.44 5.22
C THR A 36 7.02 -11.98 5.60
N ILE A 37 6.08 -11.67 6.50
CA ILE A 37 6.08 -10.40 7.22
C ILE A 37 7.14 -10.52 8.33
N SER A 38 8.30 -9.95 8.09
CA SER A 38 9.46 -9.97 9.00
C SER A 38 9.25 -9.07 10.23
N GLY A 39 8.37 -8.07 10.11
CA GLY A 39 7.97 -7.23 11.23
C GLY A 39 7.02 -6.11 10.80
N ILE A 40 6.30 -5.59 11.78
CA ILE A 40 5.44 -4.41 11.61
C ILE A 40 5.91 -3.36 12.61
N THR A 41 6.31 -2.20 12.12
CA THR A 41 6.65 -1.06 12.99
C THR A 41 5.58 0.02 12.86
N THR A 42 5.23 0.63 13.97
CA THR A 42 4.23 1.70 14.02
C THR A 42 4.85 2.97 14.57
N SER A 43 4.41 4.12 14.05
CA SER A 43 4.77 5.43 14.58
C SER A 43 3.65 6.43 14.37
N GLY A 44 3.54 7.43 15.24
CA GLY A 44 2.53 8.47 15.11
C GLY A 44 1.74 8.70 16.40
N THR A 45 0.91 9.74 16.39
CA THR A 45 0.15 10.16 17.58
C THR A 45 -1.01 9.24 17.90
N GLY A 46 -1.46 8.44 16.92
CA GLY A 46 -2.52 7.45 17.06
C GLY A 46 -2.05 6.03 17.38
N CYS A 47 -0.80 5.72 17.02
CA CYS A 47 -0.19 4.42 17.23
C CYS A 47 1.28 4.54 17.65
N PRO A 48 1.55 5.00 18.88
CA PRO A 48 2.90 4.98 19.43
C PRO A 48 3.57 3.62 19.25
N GLN A 49 4.89 3.62 19.07
CA GLN A 49 5.63 2.39 18.89
C GLN A 49 5.42 1.46 20.08
N GLY A 50 5.02 0.21 19.80
CA GLY A 50 4.74 -0.80 20.82
C GLY A 50 3.34 -0.73 21.46
N SER A 51 2.47 0.20 21.04
CA SER A 51 1.09 0.30 21.55
C SER A 51 0.05 -0.42 20.71
N VAL A 52 0.47 -1.15 19.68
CA VAL A 52 -0.42 -1.79 18.71
C VAL A 52 -0.25 -3.30 18.82
N GLY A 53 -1.35 -4.00 19.12
CA GLY A 53 -1.40 -5.45 19.06
C GLY A 53 -1.31 -5.92 17.62
N GLN A 54 -0.46 -6.90 17.35
CA GLN A 54 -0.20 -7.41 16.00
C GLN A 54 -0.51 -8.89 15.96
N PHE A 55 -1.31 -9.30 14.98
CA PHE A 55 -1.60 -10.71 14.71
C PHE A 55 -1.40 -10.97 13.22
N LEU A 56 -0.78 -12.10 12.90
CA LEU A 56 -0.57 -12.58 11.54
C LEU A 56 -1.26 -13.94 11.39
N SER A 57 -2.03 -14.12 10.31
CA SER A 57 -2.62 -15.39 9.97
C SER A 57 -1.54 -16.45 9.68
N ALA A 58 -1.89 -17.73 9.83
CA ALA A 58 -0.95 -18.84 9.63
C ALA A 58 -0.42 -18.92 8.18
N ASP A 59 -1.23 -18.53 7.21
CA ASP A 59 -0.89 -18.41 5.79
C ASP A 59 -0.08 -17.14 5.46
N ARG A 60 0.10 -16.22 6.42
CA ARG A 60 0.82 -14.95 6.30
C ARG A 60 0.24 -13.98 5.26
N GLU A 61 -0.99 -14.21 4.80
CA GLU A 61 -1.67 -13.35 3.83
C GLU A 61 -2.44 -12.20 4.50
N THR A 62 -2.82 -12.36 5.78
CA THR A 62 -3.63 -11.40 6.52
C THR A 62 -2.95 -11.00 7.82
N PHE A 63 -2.72 -9.70 8.00
CA PHE A 63 -2.33 -9.15 9.29
C PHE A 63 -3.50 -8.37 9.90
N THR A 64 -3.60 -8.40 11.22
CA THR A 64 -4.57 -7.63 12.00
C THR A 64 -3.82 -6.76 12.99
N LEU A 65 -4.16 -5.47 12.99
CA LEU A 65 -3.64 -4.50 13.96
C LEU A 65 -4.77 -4.08 14.90
N ILE A 66 -4.49 -4.12 16.18
CA ILE A 66 -5.41 -3.71 17.25
C ILE A 66 -4.83 -2.47 17.91
N PHE A 67 -5.60 -1.38 17.90
CA PHE A 67 -5.18 -0.09 18.41
C PHE A 67 -5.88 0.21 19.73
N ASP A 68 -5.10 0.37 20.80
CA ASP A 68 -5.66 0.70 22.13
C ASP A 68 -5.86 2.21 22.33
N SER A 69 -5.21 3.06 21.52
CA SER A 69 -5.13 4.51 21.77
C SER A 69 -5.38 5.37 20.54
N TYR A 70 -5.99 4.81 19.49
CA TYR A 70 -6.26 5.54 18.26
C TYR A 70 -7.63 6.23 18.32
N GLN A 71 -7.67 7.44 18.87
CA GLN A 71 -8.90 8.20 19.04
C GLN A 71 -8.71 9.68 18.71
N ALA A 72 -9.47 10.17 17.74
CA ALA A 72 -9.63 11.59 17.46
C ALA A 72 -10.87 12.13 18.20
N GLN A 73 -10.74 13.30 18.83
CA GLN A 73 -11.80 13.91 19.63
C GLN A 73 -11.72 15.43 19.59
N ILE A 74 -12.89 16.08 19.60
CA ILE A 74 -13.05 17.53 19.72
C ILE A 74 -14.08 17.85 20.79
N GLY A 75 -13.86 18.93 21.53
CA GLY A 75 -14.85 19.43 22.48
C GLY A 75 -14.22 20.18 23.67
N PRO A 76 -15.04 20.61 24.63
CA PRO A 76 -14.55 21.19 25.87
C PRO A 76 -13.63 20.20 26.60
N GLY A 77 -12.42 20.64 26.94
CA GLY A 77 -11.44 19.81 27.66
C GLY A 77 -10.48 19.00 26.78
N THR A 78 -10.64 19.01 25.45
CA THR A 78 -9.67 18.41 24.51
C THR A 78 -8.63 19.43 24.06
N VAL A 79 -7.40 19.00 23.76
CA VAL A 79 -6.40 19.88 23.14
C VAL A 79 -6.52 19.85 21.61
N PRO A 80 -6.12 20.89 20.87
CA PRO A 80 -6.23 20.91 19.40
C PRO A 80 -5.56 19.73 18.70
N THR A 81 -4.53 19.12 19.30
CA THR A 81 -3.84 17.93 18.77
C THR A 81 -4.64 16.64 18.91
N ASP A 82 -5.76 16.64 19.65
CA ASP A 82 -6.66 15.49 19.73
C ASP A 82 -7.66 15.44 18.58
N ALA A 83 -7.87 16.57 17.89
CA ALA A 83 -8.71 16.62 16.70
C ALA A 83 -8.15 15.81 15.52
N ARG A 84 -6.84 15.51 15.55
CA ARG A 84 -6.18 14.72 14.50
C ARG A 84 -5.23 13.70 15.10
N LYS A 85 -5.47 12.43 14.81
CA LYS A 85 -4.51 11.36 15.08
C LYS A 85 -4.01 10.81 13.75
N PHE A 86 -2.73 10.45 13.69
CA PHE A 86 -2.22 9.71 12.56
C PHE A 86 -1.46 8.48 13.03
N CYS A 87 -1.55 7.43 12.22
CA CYS A 87 -0.79 6.23 12.40
C CYS A 87 -0.02 5.91 11.12
N GLN A 88 1.30 5.83 11.26
CA GLN A 88 2.21 5.33 10.25
C GLN A 88 2.51 3.86 10.55
N ILE A 89 2.17 2.97 9.64
CA ILE A 89 2.47 1.53 9.73
C ILE A 89 3.51 1.22 8.67
N ASN A 90 4.61 0.58 9.06
CA ASN A 90 5.60 0.09 8.12
C ASN A 90 5.62 -1.45 8.20
N LEU A 91 5.28 -2.11 7.10
CA LEU A 91 5.44 -3.55 6.97
C LEU A 91 6.79 -3.84 6.36
N ASN A 92 7.59 -4.65 7.06
CA ASN A 92 8.79 -5.23 6.50
C ASN A 92 8.43 -6.60 5.94
N LEU A 93 8.46 -6.72 4.61
CA LEU A 93 8.08 -7.91 3.88
C LEU A 93 9.33 -8.48 3.22
N HIS A 94 9.51 -9.78 3.31
CA HIS A 94 10.49 -10.54 2.55
C HIS A 94 9.76 -11.45 1.58
N TYR A 95 10.15 -11.41 0.31
CA TYR A 95 9.51 -12.17 -0.75
C TYR A 95 10.52 -12.56 -1.84
N PRO A 96 10.27 -13.65 -2.59
CA PRO A 96 11.19 -14.13 -3.61
C PRO A 96 11.34 -13.13 -4.76
N GLN A 97 12.54 -13.09 -5.35
CA GLN A 97 12.80 -12.27 -6.53
C GLN A 97 11.90 -12.69 -7.71
N GLY A 98 11.44 -11.71 -8.48
CA GLY A 98 10.51 -11.92 -9.60
C GLY A 98 9.03 -11.76 -9.25
N PHE A 99 8.71 -11.52 -7.98
CA PHE A 99 7.35 -11.27 -7.52
C PHE A 99 7.10 -9.79 -7.19
N GLN A 100 5.82 -9.42 -7.24
CA GLN A 100 5.32 -8.14 -6.76
C GLN A 100 4.18 -8.38 -5.78
N TYR A 101 4.02 -7.49 -4.82
CA TYR A 101 2.91 -7.52 -3.88
C TYR A 101 2.14 -6.19 -3.91
N SER A 102 0.87 -6.28 -3.55
CA SER A 102 -0.01 -5.14 -3.36
C SER A 102 -1.02 -5.48 -2.28
N ILE A 103 -1.58 -4.46 -1.65
CA ILE A 103 -2.70 -4.62 -0.73
C ILE A 103 -3.97 -4.65 -1.54
N MET A 104 -4.69 -5.75 -1.42
CA MET A 104 -5.95 -5.92 -2.13
C MET A 104 -7.12 -5.36 -1.34
N LYS A 105 -7.12 -5.53 -0.02
CA LYS A 105 -8.23 -5.13 0.85
C LYS A 105 -7.73 -4.72 2.22
N THR A 106 -8.34 -3.68 2.78
CA THR A 106 -8.19 -3.31 4.18
C THR A 106 -9.57 -3.19 4.81
N ILE A 107 -9.73 -3.71 6.03
CA ILE A 107 -10.98 -3.60 6.79
C ILE A 107 -10.70 -2.80 8.05
N PHE A 108 -11.33 -1.63 8.16
CA PHE A 108 -11.28 -0.79 9.34
C PHE A 108 -12.51 -0.99 10.18
N ARG A 109 -12.31 -1.20 11.48
CA ARG A 109 -13.38 -1.30 12.47
C ARG A 109 -13.13 -0.29 13.56
N GLY A 110 -14.19 0.39 13.98
CA GLY A 110 -14.09 1.39 15.03
C GLY A 110 -15.46 1.87 15.49
N TYR A 111 -15.45 2.95 16.26
CA TYR A 111 -16.65 3.54 16.82
C TYR A 111 -16.70 5.04 16.53
N ALA A 112 -17.85 5.53 16.09
CA ALA A 112 -18.07 6.95 15.81
C ALA A 112 -19.15 7.50 16.75
N SER A 113 -18.81 8.53 17.53
CA SER A 113 -19.72 9.28 18.37
C SER A 113 -19.58 10.78 18.07
N LEU A 114 -20.41 11.28 17.16
CA LEU A 114 -20.37 12.65 16.67
C LEU A 114 -21.70 13.35 16.96
N GLN A 115 -21.63 14.57 17.48
CA GLN A 115 -22.80 15.42 17.71
C GLN A 115 -23.31 16.02 16.39
N LYS A 116 -24.52 16.58 16.40
CA LYS A 116 -25.10 17.25 15.23
C LYS A 116 -24.19 18.40 14.77
N GLY A 117 -23.84 18.41 13.47
CA GLY A 117 -22.96 19.42 12.88
C GLY A 117 -21.46 19.13 12.99
N VAL A 118 -21.08 18.02 13.64
CA VAL A 118 -19.69 17.52 13.69
C VAL A 118 -19.50 16.43 12.63
N SER A 119 -18.34 16.41 11.98
CA SER A 119 -17.99 15.41 10.97
C SER A 119 -16.61 14.84 11.23
N GLY A 120 -16.52 13.52 11.36
CA GLY A 120 -15.26 12.79 11.42
C GLY A 120 -14.87 12.26 10.04
N THR A 121 -13.57 12.14 9.78
CA THR A 121 -13.02 11.55 8.56
C THR A 121 -11.92 10.57 8.93
N GLN A 122 -12.07 9.33 8.47
CA GLN A 122 -11.03 8.33 8.45
C GLN A 122 -10.46 8.28 7.03
N GLN A 123 -9.16 8.39 6.88
CA GLN A 123 -8.48 8.24 5.60
C GLN A 123 -7.34 7.23 5.77
N ALA A 124 -7.07 6.45 4.73
CA ALA A 124 -5.89 5.60 4.66
C ALA A 124 -5.16 5.87 3.35
N THR A 125 -3.84 6.06 3.44
CA THR A 125 -2.95 6.27 2.31
C THR A 125 -1.96 5.11 2.24
N TYR A 126 -1.88 4.50 1.06
CA TYR A 126 -1.10 3.30 0.79
C TYR A 126 0.00 3.63 -0.21
N TYR A 127 1.25 3.36 0.17
CA TYR A 127 2.41 3.66 -0.67
C TYR A 127 3.63 2.80 -0.31
N PHE A 128 4.56 2.67 -1.25
CA PHE A 128 5.82 1.97 -1.04
C PHE A 128 6.94 2.97 -0.80
N SER A 129 7.87 2.66 0.11
CA SER A 129 9.04 3.50 0.34
C SER A 129 9.83 3.68 -0.95
N GLY A 130 10.07 4.92 -1.36
CA GLY A 130 10.82 5.26 -2.58
C GLY A 130 9.98 5.38 -3.84
N GLU A 131 8.69 5.04 -3.80
CA GLU A 131 7.77 5.22 -4.91
C GLU A 131 6.99 6.55 -4.78
N SER A 132 6.66 7.15 -5.92
CA SER A 132 5.78 8.34 -5.96
C SER A 132 4.30 7.97 -6.12
N ALA A 133 4.03 6.73 -6.54
CA ALA A 133 2.69 6.21 -6.67
C ALA A 133 2.09 5.96 -5.27
N GLN A 134 0.93 6.53 -5.01
CA GLN A 134 0.16 6.32 -3.79
C GLN A 134 -1.31 6.20 -4.11
N CYS A 135 -2.01 5.41 -3.30
CA CYS A 135 -3.47 5.31 -3.33
C CYS A 135 -4.02 5.82 -2.00
N SER A 136 -5.21 6.42 -2.01
CA SER A 136 -5.85 6.84 -0.76
C SER A 136 -7.33 6.60 -0.78
N THR A 137 -7.84 6.12 0.34
CA THR A 137 -9.26 5.92 0.62
C THR A 137 -9.70 6.88 1.70
N LYS A 138 -10.99 7.24 1.69
CA LYS A 138 -11.55 8.19 2.65
C LYS A 138 -12.99 7.83 2.96
N SER A 139 -13.28 7.73 4.24
CA SER A 139 -14.62 7.57 4.81
C SER A 139 -14.94 8.77 5.70
N THR A 140 -16.09 9.39 5.48
CA THR A 140 -16.56 10.52 6.27
C THR A 140 -17.84 10.13 7.01
N PHE A 141 -17.88 10.46 8.28
CA PHE A 141 -19.01 10.23 9.19
C PHE A 141 -19.57 11.60 9.58
N THR A 142 -20.86 11.83 9.34
CA THR A 142 -21.53 13.09 9.69
C THR A 142 -22.50 12.84 10.84
N GLY A 143 -22.39 13.64 11.90
CA GLY A 143 -23.29 13.55 13.05
C GLY A 143 -24.71 14.05 12.78
N PRO A 144 -25.70 13.69 13.62
CA PRO A 144 -25.53 12.91 14.84
C PRO A 144 -25.38 11.42 14.55
N VAL A 145 -24.31 10.81 15.04
CA VAL A 145 -24.05 9.37 14.89
C VAL A 145 -23.40 8.84 16.16
N THR A 146 -23.82 7.66 16.60
CA THR A 146 -23.28 6.98 17.78
C THR A 146 -23.40 5.48 17.52
N LYS A 147 -22.39 4.90 16.87
CA LYS A 147 -22.38 3.49 16.46
C LYS A 147 -20.98 2.98 16.15
N ASP A 148 -20.85 1.67 16.21
CA ASP A 148 -19.74 0.97 15.55
C ASP A 148 -19.83 1.12 14.04
N TYR A 149 -18.67 1.16 13.39
CA TYR A 149 -18.56 1.15 11.94
C TYR A 149 -17.59 0.05 11.48
N THR A 150 -17.84 -0.43 10.27
CA THR A 150 -16.89 -1.23 9.51
C THR A 150 -16.79 -0.61 8.13
N VAL A 151 -15.59 -0.22 7.74
CA VAL A 151 -15.27 0.34 6.43
C VAL A 151 -14.37 -0.67 5.73
N GLU A 152 -14.80 -1.16 4.58
CA GLU A 152 -13.96 -1.98 3.71
C GLU A 152 -13.41 -1.10 2.59
N ASP A 153 -12.09 -1.04 2.52
CA ASP A 153 -11.37 -0.47 1.41
C ASP A 153 -11.00 -1.62 0.46
N ASP A 154 -11.68 -1.68 -0.69
CA ASP A 154 -11.28 -2.57 -1.78
C ASP A 154 -10.32 -1.83 -2.71
N LEU A 155 -9.05 -2.18 -2.60
CA LEU A 155 -7.97 -1.61 -3.40
C LEU A 155 -7.75 -2.42 -4.69
N THR A 156 -8.42 -3.55 -4.92
CA THR A 156 -8.23 -4.33 -6.15
C THR A 156 -8.56 -3.54 -7.41
N VAL A 157 -9.46 -2.57 -7.30
CA VAL A 157 -9.91 -1.68 -8.39
C VAL A 157 -9.04 -0.42 -8.51
N ALA A 158 -8.28 -0.07 -7.46
CA ALA A 158 -7.46 1.15 -7.34
C ALA A 158 -5.94 0.89 -7.20
N SER A 159 -5.54 -0.40 -7.14
CA SER A 159 -4.18 -0.91 -6.93
C SER A 159 -3.36 -0.79 -8.21
N THR A 160 -2.99 0.44 -8.55
CA THR A 160 -1.84 0.71 -9.44
C THR A 160 -0.54 0.76 -8.64
N VAL A 161 -0.61 0.65 -7.31
CA VAL A 161 0.54 0.76 -6.41
C VAL A 161 1.02 -0.65 -6.11
N TRP A 162 1.98 -1.11 -6.91
CA TRP A 162 2.66 -2.39 -6.76
C TRP A 162 4.05 -2.17 -6.20
N SER A 163 4.55 -3.14 -5.43
CA SER A 163 5.95 -3.14 -5.02
C SER A 163 6.87 -3.14 -6.24
N PRO A 164 7.99 -2.41 -6.25
CA PRO A 164 8.96 -2.54 -7.33
C PRO A 164 9.47 -3.98 -7.44
N CYS A 165 9.74 -4.41 -8.68
CA CYS A 165 10.24 -5.75 -8.95
C CYS A 165 11.61 -5.98 -8.29
N GLY A 166 11.71 -6.97 -7.41
CA GLY A 166 12.99 -7.46 -6.88
C GLY A 166 13.66 -6.61 -5.80
N ALA A 167 12.93 -5.77 -5.07
CA ALA A 167 13.48 -4.95 -3.98
C ALA A 167 12.71 -5.13 -2.66
N ASP A 168 13.39 -5.51 -1.57
CA ASP A 168 12.83 -5.55 -0.21
C ASP A 168 12.62 -4.12 0.33
N LEU A 169 11.55 -3.45 -0.11
CA LEU A 169 11.19 -2.11 0.39
C LEU A 169 10.08 -2.21 1.44
N PRO A 170 10.19 -1.47 2.56
CA PRO A 170 9.13 -1.43 3.55
C PRO A 170 7.88 -0.79 2.94
N HIS A 171 6.74 -1.49 3.07
CA HIS A 171 5.44 -0.93 2.73
C HIS A 171 5.04 0.07 3.80
N GLN A 172 4.57 1.25 3.42
CA GLN A 172 4.18 2.30 4.35
C GLN A 172 2.68 2.59 4.23
N TYR A 173 2.02 2.77 5.37
CA TYR A 173 0.61 3.14 5.45
C TYR A 173 0.50 4.34 6.35
N GLN A 174 -0.23 5.36 5.91
CA GLN A 174 -0.59 6.46 6.77
C GLN A 174 -2.11 6.47 6.91
N VAL A 175 -2.60 6.27 8.13
CA VAL A 175 -4.02 6.41 8.45
C VAL A 175 -4.17 7.73 9.21
N PRO A 176 -4.63 8.82 8.57
CA PRO A 176 -5.05 10.01 9.30
C PRO A 176 -6.54 9.93 9.68
N ASP A 177 -6.81 10.09 10.97
CA ASP A 177 -8.14 10.29 11.53
C ASP A 177 -8.29 11.76 11.91
N HIS A 178 -9.37 12.36 11.45
CA HIS A 178 -9.77 13.74 11.70
C HIS A 178 -11.15 13.75 12.34
N ALA A 179 -11.33 14.49 13.43
CA ALA A 179 -12.62 14.71 14.08
C ALA A 179 -13.21 16.09 13.77
#